data_AF-A0A522QHK4-F1
#
_entry.id   AF-A0A522QHK4-F1
#
_cell.length_a   1.000
_cell.length_b   1.000
_cell.length_c   1.000
_cell.angle_alpha   90.00
_cell.angle_beta   90.00
_cell.angle_gamma   90.00
#
_symmetry.space_group_name_H-M   'P 1'
#
loop_
_entity.id
_entity.type
_entity.pdbx_description
1 polymer ?
#
loop_
_entity_poly.entity_id
_entity_poly.type
_entity_poly.pdbx_seq_one_letter_code
_entity_poly.pdbx_strand_id
1 'polypeptide(L)'
;MDHRHRPSRRPARPRHPRRRPPVTRYLIDNSVLQRLPRSSQIRAAVSEILDTDDELCSCAATLDEFAYSARSPTEHAESLQRLRYSFLYLPLSPAIDQIIIDIRTALFAAGKGRAAGVIDVQIAATAVHHHATVLHYDSDYDHIHGAYPQLSTRWIVPRGTTD
;
A
#
# COMPACT_ATOMS: atom_id res chain seq x y z
N MET A 1 66.08 14.05 -33.90
CA MET A 1 65.62 13.61 -32.56
C MET A 1 64.13 13.90 -32.49
N ASP A 2 63.31 12.88 -32.73
CA ASP A 2 61.85 12.99 -32.92
C ASP A 2 61.14 12.53 -31.63
N HIS A 3 60.73 13.48 -30.78
CA HIS A 3 60.04 13.20 -29.52
C HIS A 3 58.55 13.00 -29.76
N ARG A 4 58.12 11.76 -30.00
CA ARG A 4 56.70 11.39 -30.03
C ARG A 4 56.15 11.31 -28.61
N HIS A 5 55.33 12.30 -28.25
CA HIS A 5 54.59 12.33 -27.00
C HIS A 5 53.45 11.30 -27.05
N ARG A 6 53.48 10.32 -26.16
CA ARG A 6 52.48 9.25 -26.05
C ARG A 6 51.28 9.79 -25.24
N PRO A 7 50.02 9.73 -25.72
CA PRO A 7 48.89 10.24 -24.95
C PRO A 7 48.60 9.31 -23.76
N SER A 8 48.46 9.87 -22.56
CA SER A 8 48.13 9.12 -21.36
C SER A 8 46.67 8.62 -21.43
N ARG A 9 46.48 7.32 -21.25
CA ARG A 9 45.13 6.72 -21.11
C ARG A 9 44.57 7.09 -19.74
N ARG A 10 43.52 7.91 -19.72
CA ARG A 10 42.71 8.13 -18.51
C ARG A 10 42.11 6.80 -18.04
N PRO A 11 42.12 6.50 -16.72
CA PRO A 11 41.46 5.31 -16.20
C PRO A 11 39.95 5.43 -16.36
N ALA A 12 39.29 4.32 -16.72
CA ALA A 12 37.84 4.24 -16.80
C ALA A 12 37.23 4.51 -15.42
N ARG A 13 36.24 5.41 -15.34
CA ARG A 13 35.49 5.67 -14.11
C ARG A 13 34.81 4.37 -13.64
N PRO A 14 34.85 4.06 -12.33
CA PRO A 14 34.15 2.90 -11.79
C PRO A 14 32.65 3.04 -12.07
N ARG A 15 32.05 2.01 -12.67
CA ARG A 15 30.61 1.91 -12.84
C ARG A 15 30.00 1.75 -11.45
N HIS A 16 29.33 2.78 -10.94
CA HIS A 16 28.52 2.65 -9.73
C HIS A 16 27.47 1.55 -9.95
N PRO A 17 27.25 0.64 -8.98
CA PRO A 17 26.17 -0.32 -9.07
C PRO A 17 24.86 0.45 -9.25
N ARG A 18 24.03 0.04 -10.22
CA ARG A 18 22.68 0.59 -10.39
C ARG A 18 21.95 0.42 -9.05
N ARG A 19 21.62 1.53 -8.38
CA ARG A 19 20.76 1.50 -7.19
C ARG A 19 19.48 0.78 -7.58
N ARG A 20 19.15 -0.31 -6.88
CA ARG A 20 17.81 -0.90 -6.99
C ARG A 20 16.79 0.19 -6.63
N PRO A 21 15.66 0.28 -7.35
CA PRO A 21 14.59 1.18 -6.95
C PRO A 21 14.17 0.86 -5.50
N PRO A 22 13.72 1.87 -4.72
CA PRO A 22 13.22 1.61 -3.38
C PRO A 22 12.01 0.67 -3.45
N VAL A 23 11.98 -0.32 -2.55
CA VAL A 23 10.85 -1.22 -2.35
C VAL A 23 9.65 -0.41 -1.86
N THR A 24 8.53 -0.50 -2.57
CA THR A 24 7.27 0.13 -2.14
C THR A 24 6.48 -0.83 -1.29
N ARG A 25 5.92 -0.36 -0.18
CA ARG A 25 4.96 -1.13 0.62
C ARG A 25 3.55 -0.72 0.25
N TYR A 26 2.71 -1.70 -0.03
CA TYR A 26 1.30 -1.52 -0.30
C TYR A 26 0.46 -2.13 0.82
N LEU A 27 -0.15 -1.30 1.66
CA LEU A 27 -1.13 -1.77 2.64
C LEU A 27 -2.45 -2.02 1.91
N ILE A 28 -2.81 -3.29 1.77
CA ILE A 28 -3.99 -3.68 1.00
C ILE A 28 -5.28 -3.40 1.80
N ASP A 29 -6.24 -2.82 1.11
CA ASP A 29 -7.57 -2.57 1.64
C ASP A 29 -8.55 -3.72 1.29
N ASN A 30 -9.58 -3.90 2.11
CA ASN A 30 -10.56 -4.97 1.90
C ASN A 30 -11.41 -4.78 0.64
N SER A 31 -11.60 -3.56 0.15
CA SER A 31 -12.26 -3.31 -1.15
C SER A 31 -11.59 -4.04 -2.31
N VAL A 32 -10.27 -4.32 -2.22
CA VAL A 32 -9.50 -5.13 -3.18
C VAL A 32 -9.69 -6.62 -2.89
N LEU A 33 -9.48 -7.03 -1.64
CA LEU A 33 -9.55 -8.44 -1.24
C LEU A 33 -10.92 -9.07 -1.53
N GLN A 34 -11.98 -8.35 -1.24
CA GLN A 34 -13.35 -8.80 -1.48
C GLN A 34 -13.67 -8.98 -2.96
N ARG A 35 -12.91 -8.36 -3.87
CA ARG A 35 -13.10 -8.44 -5.32
C ARG A 35 -12.19 -9.46 -6.01
N LEU A 36 -11.09 -9.87 -5.38
CA LEU A 36 -10.15 -10.88 -5.91
C LEU A 36 -10.84 -12.13 -6.50
N PRO A 37 -11.85 -12.75 -5.85
CA PRO A 37 -12.48 -13.94 -6.41
C PRO A 37 -13.21 -13.70 -7.73
N ARG A 38 -13.70 -12.48 -7.96
CA ARG A 38 -14.65 -12.16 -9.03
C ARG A 38 -14.03 -11.38 -10.18
N SER A 39 -12.97 -10.61 -9.93
CA SER A 39 -12.34 -9.72 -10.92
C SER A 39 -11.00 -10.26 -11.42
N SER A 40 -10.94 -10.64 -12.70
CA SER A 40 -9.68 -11.04 -13.35
C SER A 40 -8.69 -9.90 -13.47
N GLN A 41 -9.17 -8.66 -13.64
CA GLN A 41 -8.33 -7.47 -13.70
C GLN A 41 -7.64 -7.20 -12.36
N ILE A 42 -8.37 -7.28 -11.24
CA ILE A 42 -7.76 -7.12 -9.91
C ILE A 42 -6.75 -8.24 -9.65
N ARG A 43 -7.06 -9.50 -10.03
CA ARG A 43 -6.09 -10.59 -9.90
C ARG A 43 -4.81 -10.31 -10.68
N ALA A 44 -4.93 -9.88 -11.93
CA ALA A 44 -3.77 -9.54 -12.76
C ALA A 44 -2.95 -8.40 -12.14
N ALA A 45 -3.59 -7.32 -11.70
CA ALA A 45 -2.91 -6.18 -11.07
C ALA A 45 -2.21 -6.55 -9.74
N VAL A 46 -2.80 -7.44 -8.94
CA VAL A 46 -2.16 -7.95 -7.72
C VAL A 46 -0.97 -8.85 -8.07
N SER A 47 -1.10 -9.72 -9.08
CA SER A 47 0.02 -10.52 -9.58
C SER A 47 1.16 -9.66 -10.10
N GLU A 48 0.87 -8.58 -10.83
CA GLU A 48 1.89 -7.65 -11.31
C GLU A 48 2.68 -7.03 -10.16
N ILE A 49 2.04 -6.67 -9.04
CA ILE A 49 2.76 -6.16 -7.86
C ILE A 49 3.64 -7.25 -7.24
N LEU A 50 3.12 -8.46 -7.11
CA LEU A 50 3.85 -9.62 -6.57
C LEU A 50 5.03 -10.05 -7.45
N ASP A 51 5.01 -9.74 -8.74
CA ASP A 51 6.10 -10.01 -9.69
C ASP A 51 7.21 -8.94 -9.63
N THR A 52 7.05 -7.90 -8.81
CA THR A 52 8.08 -6.87 -8.54
C THR A 52 8.79 -7.10 -7.22
N ASP A 53 9.76 -6.23 -6.88
CA ASP A 53 10.38 -6.18 -5.55
C ASP A 53 9.48 -5.50 -4.49
N ASP A 54 8.26 -5.06 -4.83
CA ASP A 54 7.33 -4.39 -3.90
C ASP A 54 6.68 -5.37 -2.91
N GLU A 55 6.27 -4.87 -1.73
CA GLU A 55 5.70 -5.67 -0.64
C GLU A 55 4.20 -5.43 -0.48
N LEU A 56 3.39 -6.49 -0.61
CA LEU A 56 1.99 -6.45 -0.15
C LEU A 56 1.94 -6.63 1.36
N CYS A 57 1.20 -5.73 2.01
CA CYS A 57 1.14 -5.58 3.44
C CYS A 57 -0.30 -5.72 3.95
N SER A 58 -0.45 -6.18 5.19
CA SER A 58 -1.72 -6.18 5.94
C SER A 58 -1.51 -5.56 7.33
N CYS A 59 -2.59 -5.14 7.98
CA CYS A 59 -2.56 -4.74 9.39
C CYS A 59 -3.73 -5.38 10.14
N ALA A 60 -3.81 -5.12 11.46
CA ALA A 60 -4.90 -5.66 12.28
C ALA A 60 -6.28 -5.29 11.73
N ALA A 61 -6.49 -4.06 11.26
CA ALA A 61 -7.76 -3.62 10.69
C ALA A 61 -8.10 -4.37 9.39
N THR A 62 -7.15 -4.53 8.46
CA THR A 62 -7.32 -5.34 7.24
C THR A 62 -7.73 -6.77 7.60
N LEU A 63 -7.01 -7.40 8.54
CA LEU A 63 -7.24 -8.79 8.93
C LEU A 63 -8.60 -8.98 9.62
N ASP A 64 -8.97 -8.07 10.52
CA ASP A 64 -10.23 -8.12 11.27
C ASP A 64 -11.44 -7.98 10.35
N GLU A 65 -11.43 -6.98 9.46
CA GLU A 65 -12.52 -6.77 8.52
C GLU A 65 -12.61 -7.90 7.48
N PHE A 66 -11.47 -8.46 7.02
CA PHE A 66 -11.50 -9.63 6.15
C PHE A 66 -12.12 -10.84 6.87
N ALA A 67 -11.70 -11.08 8.11
CA ALA A 67 -12.18 -12.18 8.94
C ALA A 67 -13.67 -12.04 9.30
N TYR A 68 -14.16 -10.81 9.48
CA TYR A 68 -15.58 -10.53 9.75
C TYR A 68 -16.51 -11.02 8.64
N SER A 69 -16.02 -11.11 7.40
CA SER A 69 -16.81 -11.59 6.26
C SER A 69 -16.98 -13.11 6.19
N ALA A 70 -16.24 -13.86 7.01
CA ALA A 70 -16.28 -15.32 7.00
C ALA A 70 -17.64 -15.87 7.47
N ARG A 71 -18.13 -16.92 6.79
CA ARG A 71 -19.43 -17.54 7.05
C ARG A 71 -19.33 -18.79 7.93
N SER A 72 -18.11 -19.18 8.30
CA SER A 72 -17.84 -20.32 9.18
C SER A 72 -16.50 -20.17 9.91
N PRO A 73 -16.29 -20.86 11.04
CA PRO A 73 -15.00 -20.89 11.72
C PRO A 73 -13.86 -21.42 10.84
N THR A 74 -14.13 -22.38 9.96
CA THR A 74 -13.14 -22.91 9.02
C THR A 74 -12.73 -21.86 7.99
N GLU A 75 -13.69 -21.20 7.36
CA GLU A 75 -13.43 -20.11 6.41
C GLU A 75 -12.65 -18.97 7.07
N HIS A 76 -13.01 -18.62 8.32
CA HIS A 76 -12.30 -17.62 9.10
C HIS A 76 -10.83 -18.00 9.32
N ALA A 77 -10.56 -19.24 9.76
CA ALA A 77 -9.20 -19.72 10.02
C ALA A 77 -8.35 -19.76 8.74
N GLU A 78 -8.89 -20.28 7.64
CA GLU A 78 -8.19 -20.34 6.35
C GLU A 78 -7.89 -18.94 5.80
N SER A 79 -8.86 -18.03 5.87
CA SER A 79 -8.75 -16.64 5.41
C SER A 79 -7.63 -15.89 6.13
N LEU A 80 -7.62 -15.98 7.46
CA LEU A 80 -6.62 -15.32 8.29
C LEU A 80 -5.23 -15.91 8.06
N GLN A 81 -5.12 -17.24 7.95
CA GLN A 81 -3.85 -17.90 7.65
C GLN A 81 -3.29 -17.44 6.31
N ARG A 82 -4.10 -17.44 5.24
CA ARG A 82 -3.66 -17.03 3.90
C ARG A 82 -3.07 -15.62 3.89
N LEU A 83 -3.75 -14.65 4.49
CA LEU A 83 -3.26 -13.26 4.53
C LEU A 83 -1.99 -13.14 5.37
N ARG A 84 -1.92 -13.79 6.54
CA ARG A 84 -0.73 -13.72 7.42
C ARG A 84 0.51 -14.40 6.82
N TYR A 85 0.33 -15.42 5.98
CA TYR A 85 1.45 -16.05 5.27
C TYR A 85 1.87 -15.30 4.02
N SER A 86 0.93 -14.61 3.35
CA SER A 86 1.20 -14.00 2.05
C SER A 86 1.66 -12.55 2.14
N PHE A 87 1.25 -11.82 3.17
CA PHE A 87 1.49 -10.38 3.29
C PHE A 87 2.35 -10.04 4.50
N LEU A 88 3.23 -9.05 4.33
CA LEU A 88 3.98 -8.45 5.42
C LEU A 88 3.01 -7.82 6.42
N TYR A 89 3.14 -8.15 7.70
CA TYR A 89 2.29 -7.58 8.74
C TYR A 89 2.85 -6.25 9.26
N LEU A 90 2.04 -5.19 9.16
CA LEU A 90 2.33 -3.87 9.71
C LEU A 90 1.63 -3.73 11.07
N PRO A 91 2.39 -3.72 12.19
CA PRO A 91 1.80 -3.69 13.52
C PRO A 91 1.17 -2.32 13.83
N LEU A 92 0.11 -2.35 14.63
CA LEU A 92 -0.38 -1.14 15.29
C LEU A 92 0.66 -0.64 16.30
N SER A 93 0.66 0.68 16.53
CA SER A 93 1.57 1.38 17.44
C SER A 93 0.81 2.52 18.12
N PRO A 94 1.10 2.89 19.38
CA PRO A 94 0.48 4.05 20.02
C PRO A 94 0.64 5.35 19.22
N ALA A 95 1.67 5.46 18.38
CA ALA A 95 1.87 6.61 17.50
C ALA A 95 0.78 6.77 16.43
N ILE A 96 0.03 5.70 16.11
CA ILE A 96 -1.05 5.70 15.12
C ILE A 96 -2.28 6.42 15.65
N ASP A 97 -2.51 6.40 16.98
CA ASP A 97 -3.70 7.00 17.61
C ASP A 97 -3.84 8.49 17.25
N GLN A 98 -2.73 9.23 17.30
CA GLN A 98 -2.75 10.64 16.94
C GLN A 98 -3.02 10.85 15.44
N ILE A 99 -2.48 9.99 14.57
CA ILE A 99 -2.69 10.09 13.12
C ILE A 99 -4.17 9.83 12.77
N ILE A 100 -4.83 8.90 13.47
CA ILE A 100 -6.28 8.65 13.32
C ILE A 100 -7.08 9.93 13.63
N ILE A 101 -6.76 10.58 14.75
CA ILE A 101 -7.42 11.82 15.19
C ILE A 101 -7.15 12.95 14.19
N ASP A 102 -5.92 13.07 13.71
CA ASP A 102 -5.51 14.11 12.76
C ASP A 102 -6.21 13.95 11.41
N ILE A 103 -6.29 12.72 10.88
CA ILE A 103 -7.04 12.42 9.65
C ILE A 103 -8.51 12.78 9.82
N ARG A 104 -9.15 12.38 10.93
CA ARG A 104 -10.57 12.67 11.17
C ARG A 104 -10.81 14.18 11.30
N THR A 105 -9.94 14.87 12.03
CA THR A 105 -9.97 16.33 12.18
C THR A 105 -9.87 17.02 10.82
N ALA A 106 -8.92 16.60 9.98
CA ALA A 106 -8.72 17.14 8.65
C ALA A 106 -9.96 16.91 7.75
N LEU A 107 -10.56 15.72 7.81
CA LEU A 107 -11.81 15.43 7.10
C LEU A 107 -12.94 16.37 7.53
N PHE A 108 -13.13 16.61 8.83
CA PHE A 108 -14.14 17.55 9.31
C PHE A 108 -13.85 18.99 8.87
N ALA A 109 -12.60 19.44 8.93
CA ALA A 109 -12.19 20.76 8.46
C ALA A 109 -12.45 20.96 6.96
N ALA A 110 -12.35 19.89 6.17
CA ALA A 110 -12.65 19.87 4.74
C ALA A 110 -14.15 19.68 4.41
N GLY A 111 -15.05 19.66 5.40
CA GLY A 111 -16.49 19.40 5.20
C GLY A 111 -16.83 17.94 4.82
N LYS A 112 -15.87 17.02 4.99
CA LYS A 112 -15.94 15.60 4.63
C LYS A 112 -15.83 14.66 5.83
N GLY A 113 -16.18 15.12 7.04
CA GLY A 113 -15.96 14.38 8.29
C GLY A 113 -16.52 12.95 8.34
N ARG A 114 -17.54 12.66 7.52
CA ARG A 114 -18.21 11.36 7.40
C ARG A 114 -18.00 10.67 6.04
N ALA A 115 -17.10 11.19 5.21
CA ALA A 115 -16.84 10.66 3.86
C ALA A 115 -15.84 9.49 3.84
N ALA A 116 -15.46 8.98 5.02
CA ALA A 116 -14.60 7.80 5.15
C ALA A 116 -14.98 7.04 6.42
N GLY A 117 -15.03 5.71 6.33
CA GLY A 117 -15.29 4.81 7.46
C GLY A 117 -14.27 4.95 8.58
N VAL A 118 -14.59 4.40 9.76
CA VAL A 118 -13.63 4.37 10.88
C VAL A 118 -12.47 3.41 10.60
N ILE A 119 -12.74 2.30 9.91
CA ILE A 119 -11.75 1.30 9.51
C ILE A 119 -10.82 1.87 8.44
N ASP A 120 -11.35 2.55 7.41
CA ASP A 120 -10.52 3.17 6.36
C ASP A 120 -9.55 4.21 6.95
N VAL A 121 -9.99 4.97 7.95
CA VAL A 121 -9.11 5.92 8.65
C VAL A 121 -8.04 5.21 9.48
N GLN A 122 -8.34 4.06 10.09
CA GLN A 122 -7.33 3.25 10.79
C GLN A 122 -6.31 2.65 9.82
N ILE A 123 -6.75 2.15 8.67
CA ILE A 123 -5.88 1.64 7.60
C ILE A 123 -5.01 2.77 7.06
N ALA A 124 -5.60 3.93 6.74
CA ALA A 124 -4.87 5.12 6.28
C ALA A 124 -3.82 5.59 7.29
N ALA A 125 -4.18 5.67 8.58
CA ALA A 125 -3.24 6.06 9.63
C ALA A 125 -2.09 5.06 9.77
N THR A 126 -2.38 3.76 9.65
CA THR A 126 -1.37 2.70 9.64
C THR A 126 -0.42 2.85 8.44
N ALA A 127 -0.96 3.12 7.25
CA ALA A 127 -0.17 3.34 6.05
C ALA A 127 0.75 4.56 6.19
N VAL A 128 0.24 5.69 6.70
CA VAL A 128 1.04 6.89 6.97
C VAL A 128 2.19 6.58 7.94
N HIS A 129 1.90 5.90 9.05
CA HIS A 129 2.91 5.56 10.06
C HIS A 129 4.04 4.69 9.50
N HIS A 130 3.72 3.72 8.66
CA HIS A 130 4.67 2.76 8.10
C HIS A 130 5.25 3.18 6.73
N HIS A 131 4.96 4.40 6.27
CA HIS A 131 5.33 4.90 4.94
C HIS A 131 4.88 3.96 3.81
N ALA A 132 3.70 3.36 3.96
CA ALA A 132 3.08 2.51 2.96
C ALA A 132 2.07 3.31 2.13
N THR A 133 1.82 2.84 0.91
CA THR A 133 0.72 3.30 0.06
C THR A 133 -0.49 2.42 0.30
N VAL A 134 -1.66 3.00 0.56
CA VAL A 134 -2.90 2.21 0.59
C VAL A 134 -3.22 1.75 -0.82
N LEU A 135 -3.37 0.44 -1.02
CA LEU A 135 -3.79 -0.16 -2.28
C LEU A 135 -5.27 -0.53 -2.19
N HIS A 136 -6.12 0.21 -2.90
CA HIS A 136 -7.57 0.20 -2.68
C HIS A 136 -8.38 0.13 -3.98
N TYR A 137 -9.68 -0.14 -3.83
CA TYR A 137 -10.71 0.10 -4.83
C TYR A 137 -11.94 0.76 -4.17
N ASP A 138 -11.67 1.80 -3.37
CA ASP A 138 -12.66 2.57 -2.62
C ASP A 138 -12.39 4.08 -2.73
N SER A 139 -13.41 4.88 -3.03
CA SER A 139 -13.29 6.34 -3.15
C SER A 139 -13.08 7.07 -1.83
N ASP A 140 -13.35 6.43 -0.70
CA ASP A 140 -13.15 7.04 0.63
C ASP A 140 -11.67 7.43 0.83
N TYR A 141 -10.73 6.66 0.27
CA TYR A 141 -9.31 7.00 0.28
C TYR A 141 -8.96 8.24 -0.53
N ASP A 142 -9.69 8.57 -1.60
CA ASP A 142 -9.52 9.85 -2.32
C ASP A 142 -9.95 11.02 -1.42
N HIS A 143 -10.99 10.82 -0.60
CA HIS A 143 -11.46 11.82 0.37
C HIS A 143 -10.45 12.02 1.50
N ILE A 144 -9.87 10.92 2.02
CA ILE A 144 -8.81 10.99 3.03
C ILE A 144 -7.59 11.68 2.45
N HIS A 145 -7.07 11.24 1.29
CA HIS A 145 -5.89 11.84 0.66
C HIS A 145 -6.07 13.34 0.41
N GLY A 146 -7.23 13.74 -0.11
CA GLY A 146 -7.54 15.14 -0.36
C GLY A 146 -7.58 16.01 0.91
N ALA A 147 -7.98 15.46 2.06
CA ALA A 147 -7.98 16.17 3.33
C ALA A 147 -6.64 16.05 4.09
N TYR A 148 -5.92 14.95 3.91
CA TYR A 148 -4.69 14.61 4.61
C TYR A 148 -3.61 14.12 3.62
N PRO A 149 -2.88 15.04 2.95
CA PRO A 149 -1.99 14.71 1.83
C PRO A 149 -0.74 13.89 2.18
N GLN A 150 -0.50 13.62 3.47
CA GLN A 150 0.57 12.73 3.92
C GLN A 150 0.24 11.26 3.62
N LEU A 151 -1.04 10.93 3.43
CA LEU A 151 -1.47 9.62 2.98
C LEU A 151 -1.09 9.43 1.51
N SER A 152 -0.39 8.35 1.19
CA SER A 152 -0.24 7.88 -0.19
C SER A 152 -1.28 6.82 -0.50
N THR A 153 -1.96 6.93 -1.64
CA THR A 153 -2.99 5.98 -2.07
C THR A 153 -2.77 5.57 -3.52
N ARG A 154 -3.23 4.36 -3.87
CA ARG A 154 -3.21 3.83 -5.22
C ARG A 154 -4.45 2.98 -5.44
N TRP A 155 -5.24 3.35 -6.43
CA TRP A 155 -6.25 2.48 -7.01
C TRP A 155 -5.57 1.22 -7.61
N ILE A 156 -6.00 0.02 -7.22
CA ILE A 156 -5.43 -1.24 -7.74
C ILE A 156 -5.59 -1.35 -9.27
N VAL A 157 -6.75 -0.90 -9.75
CA VAL A 157 -7.09 -0.71 -11.16
C VAL A 157 -7.87 0.61 -11.27
N PRO A 158 -7.91 1.29 -12.42
CA PRO A 158 -8.60 2.57 -12.53
C PRO A 158 -10.05 2.51 -12.06
N ARG A 159 -10.52 3.57 -11.40
CA ARG A 159 -11.88 3.65 -10.89
C ARG A 159 -12.90 3.39 -12.01
N GLY A 160 -13.87 2.52 -11.75
CA GLY A 160 -14.96 2.20 -12.67
C GLY A 160 -14.62 1.13 -13.72
N THR A 161 -13.46 0.47 -13.64
CA THR A 161 -13.11 -0.60 -14.58
C THR A 161 -13.51 -2.00 -14.10
N THR A 162 -13.92 -2.14 -12.84
CA THR A 162 -14.40 -3.40 -12.25
C THR A 162 -15.58 -3.17 -11.31
N ASP A 163 -16.43 -4.18 -11.19
CA ASP A 163 -17.59 -4.23 -10.28
C ASP A 163 -17.17 -4.47 -8.81
#